data_AF-A0A7X7YQ33-F1
#
_entry.id   AF-A0A7X7YQ33-F1
#
_cell.length_a   1.000
_cell.length_b   1.000
_cell.length_c   1.000
_cell.angle_alpha   90.00
_cell.angle_beta   90.00
_cell.angle_gamma   90.00
#
_symmetry.space_group_name_H-M   'P 1'
#
loop_
_entity.id
_entity.type
_entity.pdbx_description
1 polymer ?
#
loop_
_entity_poly.entity_id
_entity_poly.type
_entity_poly.pdbx_seq_one_letter_code
_entity_poly.pdbx_strand_id
1 'polypeptide(L)'
;MSKRVKVGITHGDLNGIGYEIIFKAFSDNRLLEIFTPVIYGSAKAASYYRKVLNCKPLPFNFIENTEECKDGKINFVNCIKEE
;
A
#
# COMPACT_ATOMS: atom_id res chain seq x y z
N MET A 1 -10.15 2.74 -22.71
CA MET A 1 -9.07 2.31 -21.79
C MET A 1 -9.52 1.02 -21.12
N SER A 2 -8.66 0.00 -21.10
CA SER A 2 -8.93 -1.24 -20.36
C SER A 2 -9.03 -0.93 -18.87
N LYS A 3 -10.08 -1.40 -18.20
CA LYS A 3 -10.28 -1.20 -16.76
C LYS A 3 -9.25 -2.04 -16.01
N ARG A 4 -8.30 -1.40 -15.33
CA ARG A 4 -7.29 -2.11 -14.52
C ARG A 4 -7.97 -2.86 -13.37
N VAL A 5 -7.50 -4.08 -13.11
CA VAL A 5 -7.99 -4.88 -11.99
C VAL A 5 -7.52 -4.22 -10.69
N LYS A 6 -8.43 -4.09 -9.73
CA LYS A 6 -8.08 -3.68 -8.36
C LYS A 6 -7.60 -4.91 -7.60
N VAL A 7 -6.40 -4.84 -7.03
CA VAL A 7 -5.80 -5.95 -6.28
C VAL A 7 -5.64 -5.54 -4.82
N GLY A 8 -6.37 -6.23 -3.95
CA GLY A 8 -6.22 -6.08 -2.50
C GLY A 8 -4.96 -6.78 -2.01
N ILE A 9 -4.15 -6.07 -1.23
CA ILE A 9 -2.90 -6.57 -0.65
C ILE A 9 -2.96 -6.33 0.85
N THR A 10 -2.98 -7.39 1.65
CA THR A 10 -2.90 -7.25 3.10
C THR A 10 -1.44 -7.11 3.54
N HIS A 11 -1.19 -6.30 4.56
CA HIS A 11 0.15 -6.18 5.15
C HIS A 11 0.62 -7.44 5.90
N GLY A 12 -0.30 -8.36 6.22
CA GLY A 12 -0.02 -9.62 6.90
C GLY A 12 0.30 -9.44 8.39
N ASP A 13 1.09 -10.36 8.93
CA ASP A 13 1.57 -10.31 10.31
C ASP A 13 2.53 -9.14 10.52
N LEU A 14 2.31 -8.35 11.57
CA LEU A 14 3.14 -7.21 11.93
C LEU A 14 4.59 -7.58 12.25
N ASN A 15 4.87 -8.80 12.74
CA ASN A 15 6.21 -9.27 13.03
C ASN A 15 6.90 -9.90 11.80
N GLY A 16 6.18 -10.04 10.68
CA GLY A 16 6.71 -10.52 9.42
C GLY A 16 7.37 -9.42 8.58
N ILE A 17 7.80 -9.80 7.37
CA ILE A 17 8.45 -8.88 6.40
C ILE A 17 7.47 -8.24 5.42
N GLY A 18 6.16 -8.30 5.68
CA GLY A 18 5.13 -7.85 4.73
C GLY A 18 5.31 -6.41 4.26
N TYR A 19 5.59 -5.49 5.19
CA TYR A 19 5.88 -4.10 4.84
C TYR A 19 7.18 -3.93 4.05
N GLU A 20 8.21 -4.70 4.34
CA GLU A 20 9.44 -4.67 3.55
C GLU A 20 9.15 -5.02 2.08
N ILE A 21 8.40 -6.10 1.86
CA ILE A 21 8.00 -6.54 0.51
C ILE A 21 7.16 -5.46 -0.17
N ILE A 22 6.17 -4.90 0.51
CA ILE A 22 5.33 -3.81 -0.03
C ILE A 22 6.20 -2.61 -0.43
N PHE A 23 7.13 -2.16 0.42
CA PHE A 23 8.00 -1.03 0.11
C PHE A 23 8.92 -1.31 -1.07
N LYS A 24 9.55 -2.48 -1.11
CA LYS A 24 10.46 -2.86 -2.20
C LYS A 24 9.73 -3.05 -3.52
N ALA A 25 8.56 -3.70 -3.52
CA ALA A 25 7.76 -3.92 -4.72
C ALA A 25 7.30 -2.58 -5.34
N PHE A 26 6.65 -1.73 -4.54
CA PHE A 26 6.12 -0.45 -5.04
C PHE A 26 7.16 0.66 -5.18
N SER A 27 8.45 0.37 -4.96
CA SER A 27 9.54 1.24 -5.41
C SER A 27 9.71 1.21 -6.94
N ASP A 28 9.15 0.19 -7.62
CA ASP A 28 9.06 0.13 -9.07
C ASP A 28 7.67 0.59 -9.55
N ASN A 29 7.60 1.83 -10.04
CA ASN A 29 6.35 2.43 -10.50
C ASN A 29 5.71 1.71 -11.70
N ARG A 30 6.46 0.87 -12.43
CA ARG A 30 5.91 0.11 -13.56
C ARG A 30 4.80 -0.84 -13.12
N LEU A 31 4.79 -1.29 -11.85
CA LEU A 31 3.69 -2.09 -11.31
C LEU A 31 2.34 -1.37 -11.37
N LEU A 32 2.33 -0.03 -11.25
CA LEU A 32 1.11 0.78 -11.28
C LEU A 32 0.49 0.87 -12.68
N GLU A 33 1.20 0.43 -13.71
CA GLU A 33 0.69 0.34 -15.08
C GLU A 33 -0.09 -0.96 -15.31
N ILE A 34 0.21 -2.01 -14.52
CA ILE A 34 -0.32 -3.37 -14.66
C ILE A 34 -1.67 -3.52 -13.95
N PHE A 35 -1.79 -2.99 -12.72
CA PHE A 35 -3.00 -3.09 -11.89
C PHE A 35 -3.12 -1.92 -10.92
N THR A 36 -4.27 -1.82 -10.24
CA THR A 36 -4.53 -0.78 -9.23
C THR A 36 -4.39 -1.38 -7.83
N PRO A 37 -3.27 -1.17 -7.13
CA PRO A 37 -3.05 -1.75 -5.81
C PRO A 37 -3.89 -1.05 -4.74
N VAL A 38 -4.42 -1.86 -3.81
CA VAL A 38 -5.13 -1.42 -2.61
C VAL A 38 -4.54 -2.13 -1.40
N ILE A 39 -3.72 -1.42 -0.63
CA ILE A 39 -3.09 -1.96 0.58
C ILE A 39 -4.09 -1.86 1.73
N TYR A 40 -4.31 -2.98 2.43
CA TYR A 40 -5.08 -3.05 3.65
C TYR A 40 -4.13 -3.31 4.82
N GLY A 41 -4.02 -2.36 5.75
CA GLY A 41 -3.16 -2.53 6.91
C GLY A 41 -3.10 -1.32 7.84
N SER A 42 -2.06 -1.28 8.69
CA SER A 42 -1.84 -0.19 9.64
C SER A 42 -0.93 0.92 9.07
N ALA A 43 -1.46 2.13 8.92
CA ALA A 43 -0.66 3.28 8.50
C ALA A 43 0.51 3.56 9.48
N LYS A 44 0.27 3.36 10.78
CA LYS A 44 1.28 3.50 11.84
C LYS A 44 2.42 2.49 11.67
N ALA A 45 2.09 1.22 11.45
CA ALA A 45 3.11 0.19 11.21
C ALA A 45 3.88 0.42 9.90
N ALA A 46 3.20 0.85 8.83
CA ALA A 46 3.86 1.24 7.58
C ALA A 46 4.90 2.34 7.82
N SER A 47 4.54 3.39 8.57
CA SER A 47 5.45 4.48 8.92
C SER A 47 6.63 4.03 9.77
N TYR A 48 6.39 3.15 10.75
CA TYR A 48 7.44 2.56 11.59
C TYR A 48 8.43 1.75 10.74
N TYR A 49 7.95 0.77 9.97
CA TYR A 49 8.80 -0.11 9.17
C TYR A 49 9.55 0.63 8.07
N ARG A 50 8.93 1.64 7.44
CA ARG A 50 9.63 2.51 6.49
C ARG A 50 10.87 3.15 7.11
N LYS A 51 10.75 3.67 8.34
CA LYS A 51 11.87 4.31 9.06
C LYS A 51 12.96 3.31 9.42
N VAL A 52 12.57 2.18 10.03
CA VAL A 52 13.52 1.14 10.47
C VAL A 52 14.28 0.53 9.30
N LEU A 53 13.62 0.32 8.16
CA LEU A 53 14.21 -0.25 6.95
C LEU A 53 14.90 0.78 6.05
N ASN A 54 14.88 2.07 6.43
CA ASN A 54 15.38 3.18 5.63
C ASN A 54 14.85 3.21 4.18
N CYS A 55 13.58 2.84 4.00
CA CYS A 55 12.92 2.82 2.70
C CYS A 55 12.52 4.24 2.25
N LYS A 56 12.58 4.47 0.93
CA LYS A 56 12.00 5.68 0.32
C LYS A 56 10.50 5.76 0.66
N PRO A 57 9.97 6.97 0.94
CA PRO A 57 8.54 7.14 1.15
C PRO A 57 7.76 6.79 -0.11
N LEU A 58 6.74 5.94 0.04
CA LEU A 58 5.77 5.69 -1.00
C LEU A 58 4.65 6.73 -0.94
N PRO A 59 4.21 7.27 -2.08
CA PRO A 59 3.12 8.25 -2.15
C PRO A 59 1.76 7.55 -2.01
N PHE A 60 1.42 7.09 -0.81
CA PHE A 60 0.13 6.46 -0.53
C PHE A 60 -1.03 7.43 -0.76
N ASN A 61 -2.06 6.96 -1.47
CA ASN A 61 -3.37 7.59 -1.58
C ASN A 61 -4.28 6.93 -0.53
N PHE A 62 -4.41 7.54 0.64
CA PHE A 62 -5.29 7.03 1.69
C PHE A 62 -6.76 7.18 1.27
N ILE A 63 -7.54 6.12 1.46
CA ILE A 63 -8.95 6.03 1.06
C ILE A 63 -9.74 5.32 2.17
N GLU A 64 -11.04 5.62 2.27
CA GLU A 64 -11.94 4.93 3.21
C GLU A 64 -12.71 3.79 2.53
N ASN A 65 -13.06 3.97 1.26
CA ASN A 65 -13.79 2.99 0.46
C ASN A 65 -13.10 2.71 -0.89
N THR A 66 -13.45 1.59 -1.52
CA THR A 66 -12.78 1.13 -2.75
C THR A 66 -13.14 1.95 -3.98
N GLU A 67 -14.21 2.71 -3.91
CA GLU A 67 -14.73 3.60 -4.95
C GLU A 67 -13.78 4.80 -5.14
N GLU A 68 -13.11 5.24 -4.08
CA GLU A 68 -12.10 6.31 -4.09
C GLU A 68 -10.73 5.88 -4.69
N CYS A 69 -10.54 4.60 -5.02
CA CYS A 69 -9.29 4.11 -5.59
C CYS A 69 -8.92 4.87 -6.87
N LYS A 70 -7.67 5.33 -6.93
CA LYS A 70 -7.11 5.99 -8.11
C LYS A 70 -6.13 5.07 -8.83
N ASP A 71 -6.31 4.93 -10.12
CA ASP A 71 -5.36 4.26 -11.00
C ASP A 71 -4.03 5.03 -11.02
N GLY A 72 -2.91 4.32 -11.16
CA GLY A 72 -1.57 4.92 -11.11
C GLY A 72 -1.14 5.42 -9.72
N LYS A 73 -1.89 5.08 -8.68
CA LYS A 73 -1.58 5.39 -7.28
C LYS A 73 -1.51 4.11 -6.45
N ILE A 74 -0.78 4.18 -5.34
CA ILE A 74 -0.76 3.14 -4.33
C ILE A 74 -1.87 3.47 -3.33
N ASN A 75 -3.02 2.83 -3.46
CA ASN A 75 -4.16 3.11 -2.58
C ASN A 75 -3.96 2.40 -1.23
N PHE A 76 -4.40 3.01 -0.14
CA PHE A 76 -4.21 2.48 1.21
C PHE A 76 -5.47 2.65 2.04
N VAL A 77 -6.03 1.55 2.55
CA VAL A 77 -7.10 1.53 3.54
C VAL A 77 -6.47 1.28 4.90
N ASN A 78 -6.60 2.25 5.81
CA ASN A 78 -6.13 2.07 7.18
C ASN A 78 -7.14 1.20 7.96
N CYS A 79 -6.76 -0.05 8.20
CA CYS A 79 -7.63 -1.04 8.86
C CYS A 79 -7.55 -0.99 10.39
N ILE A 80 -6.55 -0.28 10.93
CA ILE A 80 -6.38 -0.14 12.38
C ILE A 80 -6.71 1.30 12.74
N LYS A 81 -7.85 1.49 13.40
CA LYS A 81 -8.22 2.77 14.01
C LYS A 81 -7.30 2.99 15.21
N GLU A 82 -6.81 4.21 15.37
CA GLU A 82 -6.18 4.61 16.63
C GLU A 82 -7.28 4.62 17.71
N GLU A 83 -7.03 3.95 18.83
CA GLU A 83 -7.78 4.20 20.08
C GLU A 83 -7.41 5.56 20.66
#